data_AF-A0A537V1C5-F1
#
_entry.id   AF-A0A537V1C5-F1
#
_cell.length_a   1.000
_cell.length_b   1.000
_cell.length_c   1.000
_cell.angle_alpha   90.00
_cell.angle_beta   90.00
_cell.angle_gamma   90.00
#
_symmetry.space_group_name_H-M   'P 1'
#
loop_
_entity.id
_entity.type
_entity.pdbx_description
1 polymer ?
#
loop_
_entity_poly.entity_id
_entity_poly.type
_entity_poly.pdbx_seq_one_letter_code
_entity_poly.pdbx_strand_id
1 'polypeptide(L)' 'MTATCALIVAAGRGTRFGGDLPKQYLPLGGATVLRHAVNAFAAHPRIAGVLVAIRPEDRALFDRAVAGLS' A
#
# COMPACT_ATOMS: atom_id res chain seq x y z
N MET A 1 26.90 8.36 1.81
CA MET A 1 25.54 8.69 2.31
C MET A 1 24.71 7.42 2.29
N THR A 2 23.98 7.13 3.36
CA THR A 2 22.99 6.05 3.41
C THR A 2 21.58 6.64 3.25
N ALA A 3 20.69 5.90 2.60
CA ALA A 3 19.28 6.26 2.44
C ALA A 3 18.40 5.23 3.14
N THR A 4 17.30 5.68 3.72
CA THR A 4 16.30 4.80 4.35
C THR A 4 15.06 4.72 3.47
N CYS A 5 14.64 3.52 3.10
CA CYS A 5 13.41 3.27 2.34
C CYS A 5 12.42 2.48 3.18
N ALA A 6 11.12 2.65 2.90
CA ALA A 6 10.06 1.84 3.49
C ALA A 6 9.64 0.73 2.51
N LEU A 7 9.52 -0.50 3.00
CA LEU A 7 8.92 -1.61 2.25
C LEU A 7 7.59 -1.99 2.89
N ILE A 8 6.51 -1.83 2.14
CA ILE A 8 5.16 -2.24 2.54
C ILE A 8 4.85 -3.60 1.91
N VAL A 9 4.64 -4.62 2.73
CA VAL A 9 4.27 -5.97 2.28
C VAL A 9 2.75 -6.11 2.17
N ALA A 10 2.24 -6.01 0.95
CA ALA A 10 0.82 -5.98 0.61
C ALA A 10 0.40 -7.15 -0.32
N ALA A 11 1.12 -8.27 -0.29
CA ALA A 11 0.82 -9.48 -1.06
C ALA A 11 -0.14 -10.46 -0.34
N GLY A 12 -0.51 -10.17 0.91
CA GLY A 12 -1.38 -11.02 1.72
C GLY A 12 -2.80 -11.14 1.14
N ARG A 13 -3.43 -12.31 1.32
CA ARG A 13 -4.84 -12.55 0.91
C ARG A 13 -5.87 -12.05 1.92
N GLY A 14 -5.47 -11.81 3.18
CA GLY A 14 -6.40 -11.39 4.22
C GLY A 14 -7.44 -12.45 4.62
N THR A 15 -7.11 -13.74 4.49
CA THR A 15 -8.06 -14.87 4.69
C THR A 15 -8.78 -14.86 6.05
N ARG A 16 -8.12 -14.39 7.11
CA ARG A 16 -8.75 -14.22 8.44
C ARG A 16 -9.69 -13.02 8.53
N PHE A 17 -9.44 -11.99 7.74
CA PHE A 17 -10.32 -10.82 7.66
C PHE A 17 -11.59 -11.17 6.86
N GLY A 18 -11.45 -12.04 5.85
CA GLY A 18 -12.55 -12.46 4.98
C GLY A 18 -12.92 -11.40 3.93
N GLY A 19 -13.88 -11.75 3.06
CA GLY A 19 -14.37 -10.88 2.00
C GLY A 19 -13.76 -11.14 0.61
N ASP A 20 -14.36 -10.53 -0.40
CA ASP A 20 -14.04 -10.78 -1.82
C ASP A 20 -12.74 -10.11 -2.28
N LEU A 21 -12.30 -9.06 -1.58
CA LEU A 21 -11.09 -8.30 -1.89
C LEU A 21 -10.05 -8.42 -0.78
N PRO A 22 -8.75 -8.53 -1.12
CA PRO A 22 -7.69 -8.46 -0.13
C PRO A 22 -7.77 -7.17 0.69
N LYS A 23 -7.66 -7.29 2.02
CA LYS A 23 -7.95 -6.20 2.97
C LYS A 23 -7.23 -4.88 2.68
N GLN A 24 -6.02 -4.93 2.10
CA GLN A 24 -5.23 -3.74 1.76
C GLN A 24 -5.91 -2.85 0.72
N TYR A 25 -6.82 -3.39 -0.09
CA TYR A 25 -7.56 -2.64 -1.11
C TYR A 25 -8.95 -2.20 -0.66
N LEU A 26 -9.39 -2.59 0.54
CA LEU A 26 -10.68 -2.18 1.08
C LEU A 26 -10.64 -0.70 1.48
N PRO A 27 -11.77 0.03 1.32
CA PRO A 27 -11.89 1.41 1.76
C PRO A 27 -11.91 1.50 3.29
N LEU A 28 -11.29 2.56 3.81
CA LEU A 28 -11.22 2.94 5.21
C LEU A 28 -11.15 4.47 5.26
N GLY A 29 -12.22 5.14 5.70
CA GLY A 29 -12.21 6.61 5.87
C GLY A 29 -11.83 7.40 4.61
N GLY A 30 -12.41 7.07 3.46
CA GLY A 30 -12.22 7.81 2.20
C GLY A 30 -10.99 7.43 1.36
N ALA A 31 -10.13 6.53 1.84
CA ALA A 31 -9.00 5.97 1.08
C ALA A 31 -8.88 4.46 1.33
N THR A 32 -8.06 3.74 0.58
CA THR A 32 -7.80 2.32 0.86
C THR A 32 -6.87 2.16 2.05
N VAL A 33 -6.91 1.01 2.72
CA VAL A 33 -5.95 0.65 3.78
C VAL A 33 -4.50 0.80 3.31
N LEU A 34 -4.20 0.38 2.07
CA LEU A 34 -2.88 0.53 1.48
C LEU A 34 -2.48 2.00 1.33
N ARG A 35 -3.39 2.85 0.83
CA ARG A 35 -3.11 4.27 0.62
C ARG A 35 -2.76 5.00 1.90
N HIS A 36 -3.43 4.67 3.02
CA HIS A 36 -3.05 5.21 4.33
C HIS A 36 -1.61 4.86 4.71
N ALA A 37 -1.21 3.61 4.51
CA ALA A 37 0.16 3.18 4.80
C ALA A 37 1.20 3.87 3.89
N VAL A 38 0.93 3.98 2.59
CA VAL A 38 1.83 4.66 1.65
C VAL A 38 1.98 6.14 2.02
N ASN A 39 0.88 6.85 2.28
CA ASN A 39 0.92 8.26 2.67
C ASN A 39 1.73 8.51 3.94
N ALA A 40 1.59 7.64 4.95
CA ALA A 40 2.32 7.78 6.21
C ALA A 40 3.84 7.75 6.01
N PHE A 41 4.34 6.86 5.15
CA PHE A 41 5.77 6.77 4.85
C PHE A 41 6.23 7.83 3.84
N ALA A 42 5.43 8.12 2.81
CA ALA A 42 5.76 9.12 1.79
C ALA A 42 5.85 10.54 2.38
N ALA A 43 5.04 10.86 3.40
CA ALA A 43 5.09 12.15 4.10
C ALA A 43 6.25 12.25 5.12
N HIS A 44 7.00 11.18 5.37
CA HIS A 44 8.01 11.18 6.42
C HIS A 44 9.37 11.69 5.88
N PRO A 45 9.96 12.77 6.44
CA PRO A 45 11.11 13.47 5.85
C PRO A 45 12.42 12.67 5.78
N ARG A 46 12.55 11.59 6.56
CA ARG A 46 13.72 10.68 6.51
C ARG A 46 13.54 9.46 5.59
N ILE A 47 12.39 9.31 4.94
CA ILE A 47 12.14 8.19 4.03
C ILE A 47 12.41 8.67 2.60
N ALA A 48 13.43 8.09 1.97
CA ALA A 48 13.84 8.42 0.61
C ALA A 48 12.94 7.80 -0.47
N GLY A 49 12.17 6.76 -0.11
CA GLY A 49 11.26 6.10 -1.03
C GLY A 49 10.41 5.03 -0.37
N VAL A 50 9.27 4.74 -0.99
CA VAL A 50 8.33 3.70 -0.55
C VAL A 50 8.21 2.65 -1.65
N LEU A 51 8.49 1.40 -1.31
CA LEU A 51 8.28 0.25 -2.18
C LEU A 51 7.11 -0.56 -1.63
N VAL A 52 6.25 -1.05 -2.53
CA VAL A 52 5.12 -1.90 -2.16
C VAL A 52 5.26 -3.24 -2.85
N ALA A 53 5.40 -4.31 -2.07
CA ALA A 53 5.38 -5.66 -2.57
C ALA A 53 3.93 -6.16 -2.66
N ILE A 54 3.47 -6.43 -3.87
CA ILE A 54 2.12 -6.94 -4.16
C ILE A 54 2.20 -8.31 -4.82
N ARG A 55 1.06 -9.00 -4.93
CA ARG A 55 0.96 -10.09 -5.90
C ARG A 55 0.80 -9.53 -7.32
N PRO A 56 1.37 -10.19 -8.34
CA PRO A 56 1.18 -9.80 -9.74
C PRO A 56 -0.29 -9.65 -10.14
N GLU A 57 -1.14 -10.57 -9.67
CA GLU A 57 -2.59 -10.57 -9.99
C GLU A 57 -3.33 -9.33 -9.46
N ASP A 58 -2.81 -8.69 -8.42
CA ASP A 58 -3.47 -7.54 -7.79
C ASP A 58 -3.07 -6.20 -8.44
N ARG A 59 -2.32 -6.22 -9.56
CA ARG A 59 -1.76 -5.01 -10.18
C ARG A 59 -2.79 -3.92 -10.44
N ALA A 60 -3.95 -4.28 -10.99
CA ALA A 60 -5.01 -3.30 -11.26
C ALA A 60 -5.62 -2.69 -9.98
N LEU A 61 -5.71 -3.48 -8.89
CA LEU A 61 -6.17 -2.98 -7.59
C LEU A 61 -5.14 -2.05 -6.96
N PHE A 62 -3.86 -2.40 -7.07
CA PHE A 62 -2.74 -1.58 -6.63
C PHE A 62 -2.72 -0.24 -7.35
N ASP A 63 -2.77 -0.23 -8.69
CA ASP A 63 -2.72 1.00 -9.49
C ASP A 63 -3.85 1.97 -9.09
N ARG A 64 -5.07 1.45 -8.83
CA ARG A 64 -6.19 2.26 -8.32
C ARG A 64 -5.93 2.80 -6.91
N ALA A 65 -5.38 1.99 -6.01
CA ALA A 65 -5.12 2.39 -4.64
C ALA A 65 -4.08 3.52 -4.55
N VAL A 66 -3.08 3.53 -5.44
CA VAL A 66 -1.99 4.53 -5.47
C VAL A 66 -2.23 5.65 -6.48
N ALA A 67 -3.30 5.61 -7.27
CA ALA A 67 -3.60 6.63 -8.29
C ALA A 67 -3.63 8.03 -7.68
N GLY A 68 -2.82 8.96 -8.20
CA GLY A 68 -2.71 10.33 -7.69
C GLY A 68 -1.82 10.50 -6.47
N LEU A 69 -1.02 9.48 -6.09
CA LEU A 69 0.17 9.69 -5.27
C LEU A 69 1.31 10.22 -6.15
N SER A 70 2.04 11.20 -5.63
CA SER A 70 3.25 11.79 -6.21
C SER A 70 4.48 11.32 -5.47
#